data_AF-Q74B16-F1
#
_entry.id   AF-Q74B16-F1
#
_cell.length_a   1.000
_cell.length_b   1.000
_cell.length_c   1.000
_cell.angle_alpha   90.00
_cell.angle_beta   90.00
_cell.angle_gamma   90.00
#
_symmetry.space_group_name_H-M   'P 1'
#
loop_
_entity.id
_entity.type
_entity.pdbx_description
1 polymer ?
#
loop_
_entity_poly.entity_id
_entity_poly.type
_entity_poly.pdbx_seq_one_letter_code
_entity_poly.pdbx_strand_id
1 'polypeptide(L)'
;MRLVVSLSPAFIIAAMCFSVSVCPGIRAEDSATYEWTDDQGTVTFSDNPARIPDKQRKRVKKRATIAGEASQAVIEQKTAPVKKQQPQRVESYGGHGEGWWRQQFSTIRAEIAQTRADLETKRQNLKTLHYKMTVSNATTQGIFGNPRKNRNNYRAAHDDIREGEKQLEALEQKLVDLESEAARHGVPFEWRR
;
A
#
# COMPACT_ATOMS: atom_id res chain seq x y z
N MET A 1 -39.19 -24.67 41.64
CA MET A 1 -38.71 -25.50 42.77
C MET A 1 -37.21 -25.71 42.61
N ARG A 2 -36.43 -25.30 43.63
CA ARG A 2 -35.02 -25.67 43.98
C ARG A 2 -33.95 -25.32 42.93
N LEU A 3 -33.22 -24.18 42.98
CA LEU A 3 -32.19 -23.74 43.94
C LEU A 3 -31.17 -24.84 44.31
N VAL A 4 -29.92 -24.73 43.83
CA VAL A 4 -28.72 -24.84 44.67
C VAL A 4 -27.64 -23.91 44.12
N VAL A 5 -27.43 -22.82 44.86
CA VAL A 5 -26.25 -21.96 44.86
C VAL A 5 -25.15 -22.71 45.64
N SER A 6 -23.93 -22.74 45.12
CA SER A 6 -22.75 -23.16 45.90
C SER A 6 -21.92 -21.92 46.24
N LEU A 7 -21.93 -21.58 47.52
CA LEU A 7 -21.25 -20.45 48.15
C LEU A 7 -19.91 -20.88 48.77
N SER A 8 -18.89 -20.01 48.66
CA SER A 8 -17.94 -19.64 49.73
C SER A 8 -16.61 -20.43 49.92
N PRO A 9 -15.65 -19.93 50.74
CA PRO A 9 -14.90 -18.67 50.63
C PRO A 9 -13.40 -18.81 51.06
N ALA A 10 -12.74 -17.67 51.33
CA ALA A 10 -11.53 -17.43 52.14
C ALA A 10 -10.22 -17.20 51.35
N PHE A 11 -9.76 -15.96 51.23
CA PHE A 11 -8.94 -15.19 52.21
C PHE A 11 -7.63 -15.87 52.58
N ILE A 12 -6.52 -15.43 51.97
CA ILE A 12 -5.26 -15.19 52.68
C ILE A 12 -4.65 -13.90 52.15
N ILE A 13 -4.70 -12.85 52.98
CA ILE A 13 -3.86 -11.67 52.90
C ILE A 13 -2.53 -12.05 53.54
N ALA A 14 -1.42 -11.85 52.82
CA ALA A 14 -0.09 -11.82 53.41
C ALA A 14 0.63 -10.59 52.90
N ALA A 15 0.55 -9.53 53.70
CA ALA A 15 1.48 -8.42 53.69
C ALA A 15 2.83 -8.90 54.21
N MET A 16 3.95 -8.52 53.58
CA MET A 16 5.21 -8.30 54.31
C MET A 16 6.28 -7.59 53.47
N CYS A 17 6.82 -6.55 54.09
CA CYS A 17 8.23 -6.13 54.10
C CYS A 17 8.82 -5.39 52.89
N PHE A 18 8.68 -4.05 53.00
CA PHE A 18 9.74 -3.05 52.84
C PHE A 18 11.17 -3.60 52.73
N SER A 19 11.87 -3.20 51.67
CA SER A 19 13.33 -3.10 51.64
C SER A 19 13.72 -1.99 50.67
N VAL A 20 13.78 -0.76 51.20
CA VAL A 20 14.38 0.39 50.52
C VAL A 20 15.90 0.17 50.53
N SER A 21 16.42 -0.46 49.49
CA SER A 21 17.86 -0.53 49.23
C SER A 21 18.29 0.75 48.51
N VAL A 22 18.83 1.69 49.28
CA VAL A 22 19.56 2.85 48.78
C VAL A 22 20.83 2.35 48.09
N CYS A 23 20.85 2.34 46.77
CA CYS A 23 22.07 2.08 46.00
C CYS A 23 22.95 3.34 45.98
N PRO A 24 24.23 3.26 46.38
CA PRO A 24 25.17 4.37 46.29
C PRO A 24 25.48 4.75 44.84
N GLY A 25 25.81 6.03 44.65
CA GLY A 25 25.80 6.76 43.39
C GLY A 25 26.61 6.15 42.25
N ILE A 26 25.98 6.15 41.07
CA ILE A 26 26.64 6.02 39.78
C ILE A 26 27.38 7.34 39.53
N ARG A 27 28.71 7.28 39.58
CA ARG A 27 29.58 8.32 39.04
C ARG A 27 29.28 8.44 37.55
N ALA A 28 28.86 9.64 37.11
CA ALA A 28 28.84 9.98 35.70
C ALA A 28 30.30 9.98 35.20
N GLU A 29 30.67 8.97 34.42
CA GLU A 29 31.86 9.08 33.60
C GLU A 29 31.55 10.04 32.45
N ASP A 30 32.45 10.99 32.23
CA ASP A 30 32.42 11.92 31.09
C ASP A 30 32.46 11.12 29.77
N SER A 31 31.30 10.72 29.26
CA SER A 31 31.18 10.07 27.97
C SER A 31 31.42 11.09 26.87
N ALA A 32 32.66 11.24 26.46
CA ALA A 32 33.01 11.99 25.27
C ALA A 32 32.62 11.19 24.03
N THR A 33 31.52 11.54 23.37
CA THR A 33 31.16 10.93 22.09
C THR A 33 32.01 11.53 20.97
N TYR A 34 32.69 10.65 20.22
CA TYR A 34 33.55 11.03 19.11
C TYR A 34 32.79 10.85 17.79
N GLU A 35 32.79 11.91 16.98
CA GLU A 35 32.22 11.91 15.63
C GLU A 35 33.33 11.81 14.59
N TRP A 36 33.20 10.89 13.64
CA TRP A 36 34.10 10.79 12.49
C TRP A 36 33.34 10.36 11.23
N THR A 37 33.87 10.74 10.08
CA THR A 37 33.33 10.35 8.77
C THR A 37 34.21 9.24 8.21
N ASP A 38 33.59 8.13 7.82
CA ASP A 38 34.29 7.03 7.18
C ASP A 38 34.67 7.32 5.72
N ASP A 39 35.41 6.40 5.10
CA ASP A 39 35.87 6.54 3.71
C ASP A 39 34.71 6.43 2.70
N GLN A 40 33.51 6.04 3.14
CA GLN A 40 32.27 5.99 2.35
C GLN A 40 31.40 7.25 2.54
N GLY A 41 31.87 8.23 3.32
CA GLY A 41 31.16 9.49 3.59
C GLY A 41 30.08 9.39 4.68
N THR A 42 29.98 8.27 5.40
CA THR A 42 29.00 8.06 6.47
C THR A 42 29.53 8.60 7.80
N VAL A 43 28.72 9.41 8.48
CA VAL A 43 29.06 9.93 9.81
C VAL A 43 28.74 8.88 10.86
N THR A 44 29.76 8.44 11.60
CA THR A 44 29.66 7.43 12.66
C THR A 44 30.00 8.05 14.02
N PHE A 45 29.34 7.57 15.07
CA PHE A 45 29.55 7.97 16.46
C PHE A 45 30.11 6.80 17.27
N SER A 46 31.12 7.06 18.10
CA SER A 46 31.69 6.07 19.02
C SER A 46 32.06 6.71 20.34
N ASP A 47 31.68 6.07 21.44
CA ASP A 47 32.07 6.50 22.80
C ASP A 47 33.43 5.92 23.22
N ASN A 48 34.02 5.04 22.39
CA ASN A 48 35.34 4.48 22.61
C ASN A 48 36.32 4.94 21.49
N PRO A 49 37.39 5.70 21.81
CA PRO A 49 38.35 6.18 20.83
C PRO A 49 39.21 5.05 20.22
N ALA A 50 39.32 3.90 20.90
CA ALA A 50 40.04 2.74 20.37
C ALA A 50 39.35 2.11 19.15
N ARG A 51 38.03 2.30 18.99
CA ARG A 51 37.25 1.80 17.85
C ARG A 51 37.36 2.64 16.57
N ILE A 52 37.99 3.81 16.65
CA ILE A 52 38.18 4.68 15.48
C ILE A 52 39.44 4.19 14.73
N PRO A 53 39.34 3.86 13.42
CA PRO A 53 40.51 3.44 12.66
C PRO A 53 41.52 4.58 12.54
N ASP A 54 42.82 4.25 12.58
CA ASP A 54 43.91 5.23 12.73
C ASP A 54 43.95 6.30 11.65
N LYS A 55 43.44 5.99 10.44
CA LYS A 55 43.36 6.93 9.32
C LYS A 55 42.38 8.08 9.60
N GLN A 56 41.30 7.82 10.32
CA GLN A 56 40.25 8.81 10.59
C GLN A 56 40.43 9.50 11.95
N ARG A 57 41.31 9.00 12.84
CA ARG A 57 41.65 9.63 14.13
C ARG A 57 42.09 11.09 14.01
N LYS A 58 42.74 11.48 12.90
CA LYS A 58 43.18 12.87 12.65
C LYS A 58 42.03 13.82 12.27
N ARG A 59 40.83 13.30 11.96
CA ARG A 59 39.65 14.06 11.51
C ARG A 59 38.48 14.00 12.50
N VAL A 60 38.72 13.44 13.69
CA VAL A 60 37.71 13.28 14.74
C VAL A 60 37.42 14.63 15.39
N LYS A 61 36.13 14.98 15.50
CA LYS A 61 35.68 16.11 16.33
C LYS A 61 35.10 15.55 17.64
N LYS A 62 35.71 15.90 18.77
CA LYS A 62 35.19 15.57 20.10
C LYS A 62 34.00 16.50 20.38
N ARG A 63 32.79 15.96 20.57
CA ARG A 63 31.66 16.76 21.06
C ARG A 63 31.65 16.68 22.58
N ALA A 64 31.68 17.83 23.24
CA ALA A 64 31.39 17.92 24.66
C ALA A 64 29.87 17.83 24.85
N THR A 65 29.43 16.98 25.77
CA THR A 65 28.02 16.82 26.14
C THR A 65 27.50 18.13 26.74
N ILE A 66 26.27 18.47 26.35
CA ILE A 66 25.63 19.78 26.48
C ILE A 66 25.52 20.20 27.96
N ALA A 67 26.24 21.27 28.32
CA ALA A 67 25.90 22.15 29.41
C ALA A 67 25.90 23.59 28.87
N GLY A 68 24.74 24.25 28.98
CA GLY A 68 24.53 25.70 29.04
C GLY A 68 25.39 26.64 28.18
N GLU A 69 24.68 27.31 27.26
CA GLU A 69 24.90 28.70 26.81
C GLU A 69 26.13 29.10 25.99
N ALA A 70 25.81 29.96 25.01
CA ALA A 70 26.65 30.92 24.30
C ALA A 70 27.67 30.38 23.28
N SER A 71 27.31 30.57 22.01
CA SER A 71 28.10 31.33 21.01
C SER A 71 28.08 30.64 19.64
N GLN A 72 27.26 31.16 18.73
CA GLN A 72 27.47 30.99 17.29
C GLN A 72 27.43 32.36 16.63
N ALA A 73 28.61 32.96 16.53
CA ALA A 73 28.89 33.95 15.51
C ALA A 73 29.02 33.24 14.14
N VAL A 74 28.11 33.62 13.24
CA VAL A 74 28.33 33.87 11.81
C VAL A 74 29.18 32.85 11.03
N ILE A 75 28.53 32.04 10.18
CA ILE A 75 28.77 32.07 8.74
C ILE A 75 27.43 31.98 8.02
N GLU A 76 27.04 33.11 7.45
CA GLU A 76 25.91 33.28 6.54
C GLU A 76 26.30 32.70 5.17
N GLN A 77 25.99 31.42 4.95
CA GLN A 77 26.15 30.77 3.65
C GLN A 77 24.76 30.59 3.03
N LYS A 78 24.40 31.56 2.20
CA LYS A 78 23.25 31.57 1.28
C LYS A 78 23.14 30.22 0.56
N THR A 79 22.30 29.33 1.08
CA THR A 79 21.91 28.09 0.44
C THR A 79 20.40 28.14 0.22
N ALA A 80 20.03 28.06 -1.06
CA ALA A 80 18.67 27.84 -1.52
C ALA A 80 18.00 26.71 -0.72
N PRO A 81 16.65 26.68 -0.60
CA PRO A 81 15.98 25.64 0.16
C PRO A 81 16.30 24.29 -0.47
N VAL A 82 17.26 23.57 0.12
CA VAL A 82 17.49 22.16 -0.13
C VAL A 82 16.21 21.49 0.35
N LYS A 83 15.35 21.21 -0.64
CA LYS A 83 14.23 20.29 -0.53
C LYS A 83 14.79 19.07 0.19
N LYS A 84 14.43 18.90 1.47
CA LYS A 84 14.88 17.79 2.30
C LYS A 84 14.63 16.54 1.48
N GLN A 85 15.69 15.96 0.93
CA GLN A 85 15.63 14.64 0.32
C GLN A 85 15.47 13.70 1.50
N GLN A 86 14.20 13.50 1.85
CA GLN A 86 13.79 12.45 2.76
C GLN A 86 14.38 11.16 2.19
N PRO A 87 15.03 10.33 3.01
CA PRO A 87 15.51 9.03 2.57
C PRO A 87 14.35 8.34 1.86
N GLN A 88 14.58 7.86 0.63
CA GLN A 88 13.60 7.09 -0.16
C GLN A 88 13.30 5.79 0.59
N ARG A 89 12.52 5.90 1.68
CA ARG A 89 11.81 4.77 2.23
C ARG A 89 10.86 4.38 1.11
N VAL A 90 11.04 3.21 0.54
CA VAL A 90 10.10 2.64 -0.44
C VAL A 90 8.73 2.72 0.22
N GLU A 91 7.90 3.65 -0.25
CA GLU A 91 6.59 3.89 0.34
C GLU A 91 5.76 2.64 0.06
N SER A 92 5.35 1.97 1.14
CA SER A 92 4.45 0.83 1.07
C SER A 92 3.13 1.26 1.69
N TYR A 93 2.05 1.09 0.92
CA TYR A 93 0.69 1.40 1.33
C TYR A 93 -0.09 0.09 1.34
N GLY A 94 -0.66 -0.26 2.50
CA GLY A 94 -1.34 -1.55 2.68
C GLY A 94 -0.44 -2.77 2.52
N GLY A 95 0.88 -2.63 2.71
CA GLY A 95 1.85 -3.72 2.49
C GLY A 95 2.29 -3.89 1.04
N HIS A 96 1.79 -3.06 0.12
CA HIS A 96 2.10 -3.10 -1.30
C HIS A 96 2.84 -1.84 -1.76
N GLY A 97 3.79 -2.00 -2.69
CA GLY A 97 4.53 -0.90 -3.31
C GLY A 97 3.85 -0.35 -4.56
N GLU A 98 4.41 0.73 -5.12
CA GLU A 98 3.89 1.43 -6.31
C GLU A 98 3.59 0.50 -7.49
N GLY A 99 4.55 -0.35 -7.85
CA GLY A 99 4.41 -1.25 -9.00
C GLY A 99 3.21 -2.17 -8.88
N TRP A 100 2.92 -2.66 -7.66
CA TRP A 100 1.77 -3.52 -7.42
C TRP A 100 0.45 -2.75 -7.62
N TRP A 101 0.32 -1.57 -7.00
CA TRP A 101 -0.89 -0.74 -7.14
C TRP A 101 -1.15 -0.36 -8.60
N ARG A 102 -0.13 0.16 -9.29
CA ARG A 102 -0.22 0.51 -10.71
C ARG A 102 -0.64 -0.68 -11.57
N GLN A 103 -0.07 -1.85 -11.29
CA GLN A 103 -0.42 -3.07 -12.00
C GLN A 103 -1.89 -3.44 -11.78
N GLN A 104 -2.38 -3.44 -10.53
CA GLN A 104 -3.79 -3.77 -10.26
C GLN A 104 -4.74 -2.81 -11.00
N PHE A 105 -4.51 -1.50 -10.89
CA PHE A 105 -5.34 -0.50 -11.56
C PHE A 105 -5.31 -0.64 -13.09
N SER A 106 -4.11 -0.79 -13.67
CA SER A 106 -3.97 -0.92 -15.13
C SER A 106 -4.57 -2.22 -15.66
N THR A 107 -4.43 -3.34 -14.95
CA THR A 107 -5.03 -4.63 -15.33
C THR A 107 -6.55 -4.54 -15.35
N ILE A 108 -7.18 -4.06 -14.27
CA ILE A 108 -8.66 -3.97 -14.22
C ILE A 108 -9.17 -3.01 -15.31
N ARG A 109 -8.51 -1.87 -15.52
CA ARG A 109 -8.89 -0.92 -16.59
C ARG A 109 -8.74 -1.52 -17.98
N ALA A 110 -7.68 -2.29 -18.23
CA ALA A 110 -7.48 -2.98 -19.49
C ALA A 110 -8.59 -4.03 -19.73
N GLU A 111 -8.97 -4.79 -18.70
CA GLU A 111 -10.06 -5.76 -18.78
C GLU A 111 -11.41 -5.09 -19.05
N ILE A 112 -11.70 -3.94 -18.41
CA ILE A 112 -12.89 -3.12 -18.67
C ILE A 112 -12.90 -2.65 -20.12
N ALA A 113 -11.78 -2.09 -20.60
CA ALA A 113 -11.67 -1.58 -21.97
C ALA A 113 -11.87 -2.71 -23.00
N GLN A 114 -11.25 -3.85 -22.77
CA GLN A 114 -11.39 -5.03 -23.64
C GLN A 114 -12.82 -5.55 -23.64
N THR A 115 -13.45 -5.68 -22.48
CA THR A 115 -14.84 -6.15 -22.36
C THR A 115 -15.81 -5.21 -23.07
N ARG A 116 -15.61 -3.89 -22.95
CA ARG A 116 -16.42 -2.89 -23.67
C ARG A 116 -16.26 -3.01 -25.20
N ALA A 117 -15.04 -3.21 -25.69
CA ALA A 117 -14.78 -3.39 -27.11
C ALA A 117 -15.40 -4.69 -27.67
N ASP A 118 -15.33 -5.78 -26.90
CA ASP A 118 -15.97 -7.05 -27.25
C ASP A 118 -17.50 -6.92 -27.26
N LEU A 119 -18.08 -6.27 -26.25
CA LEU A 119 -19.52 -5.98 -26.21
C LEU A 119 -19.99 -5.18 -27.42
N GLU A 120 -19.21 -4.18 -27.85
CA GLU A 120 -19.55 -3.42 -29.05
C GLU A 120 -19.56 -4.32 -30.29
N THR A 121 -18.55 -5.18 -30.45
CA THR A 121 -18.48 -6.16 -31.53
C THR A 121 -19.67 -7.11 -31.51
N LYS A 122 -20.02 -7.64 -30.34
CA LYS A 122 -21.19 -8.51 -30.14
C LYS A 122 -22.50 -7.80 -30.49
N ARG A 123 -22.67 -6.53 -30.09
CA ARG A 123 -23.84 -5.72 -30.42
C ARG A 123 -23.99 -5.49 -31.93
N GLN A 124 -22.89 -5.26 -32.65
CA GLN A 124 -22.93 -5.16 -34.12
C GLN A 124 -23.27 -6.50 -34.78
N ASN A 125 -22.74 -7.61 -34.27
CA ASN A 125 -23.12 -8.95 -34.73
C ASN A 125 -24.61 -9.24 -34.46
N LEU A 126 -25.14 -8.82 -33.30
CA LEU A 126 -26.56 -8.99 -32.96
C LEU A 126 -27.46 -8.29 -33.97
N LYS A 127 -27.11 -7.08 -34.45
CA LYS A 127 -27.87 -6.39 -35.51
C LYS A 127 -27.92 -7.21 -36.80
N THR A 128 -26.79 -7.80 -37.18
CA THR A 128 -26.71 -8.68 -38.36
C THR A 128 -27.56 -9.94 -38.20
N LEU A 129 -27.52 -10.57 -37.03
CA LEU A 129 -28.34 -11.74 -36.70
C LEU A 129 -29.83 -11.39 -36.64
N HIS A 130 -30.17 -10.21 -36.11
CA HIS A 130 -31.54 -9.70 -36.06
C HIS A 130 -32.12 -9.52 -37.47
N TYR A 131 -31.35 -8.92 -38.38
CA TYR A 131 -31.73 -8.81 -39.79
C TYR A 131 -31.98 -10.20 -40.42
N LYS A 132 -31.01 -11.12 -40.28
CA LYS A 132 -31.14 -12.49 -40.81
C LYS A 132 -32.36 -13.22 -40.25
N MET A 133 -32.60 -13.12 -38.95
CA MET A 133 -33.77 -13.70 -38.29
C MET A 133 -35.07 -13.12 -38.86
N THR A 134 -35.17 -11.80 -38.96
CA THR A 134 -36.39 -11.10 -39.40
C THR A 134 -36.71 -11.42 -40.86
N VAL A 135 -35.72 -11.34 -41.75
CA VAL A 135 -35.92 -11.63 -43.17
C VAL A 135 -36.16 -13.13 -43.41
N SER A 136 -35.48 -14.03 -42.68
CA SER A 136 -35.76 -15.48 -42.79
C SER A 136 -37.16 -15.89 -42.29
N ASN A 137 -37.76 -15.08 -41.41
CA ASN A 137 -39.13 -15.29 -40.97
C ASN A 137 -40.15 -14.72 -41.98
N ALA A 138 -39.78 -13.70 -42.76
CA ALA A 138 -40.65 -13.03 -43.71
C ALA A 138 -40.58 -13.60 -45.15
N THR A 139 -39.44 -14.19 -45.53
CA THR A 139 -39.19 -14.72 -46.88
C THR A 139 -39.09 -16.25 -46.87
N THR A 140 -39.57 -16.89 -47.92
CA THR A 140 -39.52 -18.35 -48.16
C THR A 140 -38.12 -18.91 -47.87
N GLN A 141 -38.07 -20.03 -47.13
CA GLN A 141 -36.85 -20.75 -46.76
C GLN A 141 -35.89 -20.90 -47.95
N GLY A 142 -34.62 -20.48 -47.78
CA GLY A 142 -33.58 -20.72 -48.78
C GLY A 142 -32.46 -19.67 -48.81
N ILE A 143 -32.82 -18.37 -48.87
CA ILE A 143 -31.82 -17.29 -49.08
C ILE A 143 -31.04 -16.98 -47.81
N PHE A 144 -31.72 -16.96 -46.65
CA PHE A 144 -31.14 -16.60 -45.36
C PHE A 144 -30.96 -17.79 -44.41
N GLY A 145 -31.02 -19.02 -44.95
CA GLY A 145 -30.86 -20.26 -44.19
C GLY A 145 -32.08 -20.66 -43.36
N ASN A 146 -31.85 -21.49 -42.34
CA ASN A 146 -32.89 -22.10 -41.51
C ASN A 146 -33.42 -21.11 -40.45
N PRO A 147 -34.72 -20.74 -40.44
CA PRO A 147 -35.30 -19.78 -39.48
C PRO A 147 -35.11 -20.19 -38.00
N ARG A 148 -35.17 -21.48 -37.68
CA ARG A 148 -34.95 -21.98 -36.32
C ARG A 148 -33.50 -21.74 -35.88
N LYS A 149 -32.54 -21.99 -36.77
CA LYS A 149 -31.12 -21.74 -36.50
C LYS A 149 -30.87 -20.23 -36.30
N ASN A 150 -31.45 -19.38 -37.14
CA ASN A 150 -31.29 -17.93 -37.02
C ASN A 150 -31.84 -17.38 -35.70
N ARG A 151 -33.02 -17.87 -35.27
CA ARG A 151 -33.60 -17.51 -33.97
C ARG A 151 -32.73 -17.95 -32.81
N ASN A 152 -32.18 -19.17 -32.87
CA ASN A 152 -31.28 -19.69 -31.84
C ASN A 152 -30.00 -18.88 -31.77
N ASN A 153 -29.38 -18.55 -32.90
CA ASN A 153 -28.17 -17.73 -32.96
C ASN A 153 -28.42 -16.32 -32.41
N TYR A 154 -29.56 -15.70 -32.74
CA TYR A 154 -29.93 -14.39 -32.21
C TYR A 154 -30.10 -14.42 -30.69
N ARG A 155 -30.78 -15.44 -30.15
CA ARG A 155 -30.95 -15.62 -28.70
C ARG A 155 -29.61 -15.83 -27.99
N ALA A 156 -28.78 -16.73 -28.52
CA ALA A 156 -27.45 -16.98 -27.97
C ALA A 156 -26.60 -15.70 -27.94
N ALA A 157 -26.56 -14.94 -29.03
CA ALA A 157 -25.84 -13.67 -29.06
C ALA A 157 -26.39 -12.63 -28.06
N HIS A 158 -27.70 -12.62 -27.82
CA HIS A 158 -28.31 -11.77 -26.79
C HIS A 158 -27.89 -12.20 -25.38
N ASP A 159 -27.84 -13.51 -25.10
CA ASP A 159 -27.40 -14.02 -23.82
C ASP A 159 -25.90 -13.75 -23.59
N ASP A 160 -25.07 -13.88 -24.62
CA ASP A 160 -23.64 -13.54 -24.58
C ASP A 160 -23.40 -12.06 -24.27
N ILE A 161 -24.24 -11.16 -24.81
CA ILE A 161 -24.18 -9.72 -24.49
C ILE A 161 -24.58 -9.49 -23.03
N ARG A 162 -25.67 -10.11 -22.57
CA ARG A 162 -26.12 -9.97 -21.18
C ARG A 162 -25.04 -10.44 -20.19
N GLU A 163 -24.37 -11.54 -20.49
CA GLU A 163 -23.30 -12.05 -19.65
C GLU A 163 -22.06 -11.12 -19.68
N GLY A 164 -21.69 -10.62 -20.86
CA GLY A 164 -20.63 -9.61 -20.96
C GLY A 164 -20.93 -8.31 -20.21
N GLU A 165 -22.20 -7.87 -20.18
CA GLU A 165 -22.64 -6.70 -19.40
C GLU A 165 -22.50 -6.92 -17.90
N LYS A 166 -22.85 -8.11 -17.39
CA LYS A 166 -22.60 -8.45 -15.98
C LYS A 166 -21.11 -8.51 -15.65
N GLN A 167 -20.30 -9.05 -16.56
CA GLN A 167 -18.85 -9.08 -16.38
C GLN A 167 -18.28 -7.66 -16.32
N LEU A 168 -18.75 -6.77 -17.18
CA LEU A 168 -18.37 -5.36 -17.16
C LEU A 168 -18.74 -4.70 -15.83
N GLU A 169 -19.97 -4.88 -15.35
CA GLU A 169 -20.42 -4.37 -14.05
C GLU A 169 -19.58 -4.90 -12.90
N ALA A 170 -19.27 -6.20 -12.90
CA ALA A 170 -18.40 -6.81 -11.88
C ALA A 170 -16.97 -6.24 -11.90
N LEU A 171 -16.41 -5.97 -13.08
CA LEU A 171 -15.08 -5.34 -13.20
C LEU A 171 -15.10 -3.88 -12.74
N GLU A 172 -16.15 -3.13 -13.09
CA GLU A 172 -16.34 -1.76 -12.62
C GLU A 172 -16.48 -1.71 -11.10
N GLN A 173 -17.21 -2.65 -10.50
CA GLN A 173 -17.30 -2.77 -9.05
C GLN A 173 -15.95 -3.10 -8.41
N LYS A 174 -15.18 -4.04 -8.99
CA LYS A 174 -13.81 -4.34 -8.52
C LYS A 174 -12.90 -3.12 -8.56
N LEU A 175 -13.03 -2.26 -9.59
CA LEU A 175 -12.27 -1.02 -9.67
C LEU A 175 -12.65 -0.07 -8.53
N VAL A 176 -13.94 0.10 -8.26
CA VAL A 176 -14.44 0.92 -7.14
C VAL A 176 -13.93 0.39 -5.80
N ASP A 177 -13.98 -0.93 -5.60
CA ASP A 177 -13.48 -1.57 -4.38
C ASP A 177 -11.98 -1.32 -4.21
N LEU A 178 -11.19 -1.48 -5.28
CA LEU A 178 -9.75 -1.21 -5.28
C LEU A 178 -9.45 0.28 -5.01
N GLU A 179 -10.24 1.21 -5.55
CA GLU A 179 -10.14 2.63 -5.24
C GLU A 179 -10.40 2.92 -3.77
N SER A 180 -11.39 2.25 -3.19
CA SER A 180 -11.73 2.37 -1.77
C SER A 180 -10.62 1.83 -0.86
N GLU A 181 -10.00 0.69 -1.22
CA GLU A 181 -8.86 0.12 -0.51
C GLU A 181 -7.64 1.03 -0.60
N ALA A 182 -7.34 1.52 -1.79
CA ALA A 182 -6.26 2.47 -2.02
C ALA A 182 -6.46 3.76 -1.21
N ALA A 183 -7.70 4.26 -1.12
CA ALA A 183 -8.05 5.41 -0.28
C ALA A 183 -7.86 5.13 1.21
N ARG A 184 -8.30 3.96 1.71
CA ARG A 184 -8.10 3.53 3.11
C ARG A 184 -6.63 3.49 3.50
N HIS A 185 -5.78 3.07 2.56
CA HIS A 185 -4.33 3.01 2.79
C HIS A 185 -3.60 4.31 2.47
N GLY A 186 -4.26 5.36 1.99
CA GLY A 186 -3.61 6.63 1.66
C GLY A 186 -2.72 6.58 0.42
N VAL A 187 -2.97 5.64 -0.50
CA VAL A 187 -2.20 5.47 -1.74
C VAL A 187 -2.26 6.78 -2.55
N PRO A 188 -1.14 7.34 -3.01
CA PRO A 188 -1.12 8.55 -3.83
C PRO A 188 -1.97 8.40 -5.10
N PHE A 189 -2.63 9.47 -5.52
CA PHE A 189 -3.45 9.46 -6.75
C PHE A 189 -2.63 9.05 -7.99
N GLU A 190 -1.36 9.43 -8.03
CA GLU A 190 -0.44 9.11 -9.14
C GLU A 190 -0.27 7.61 -9.38
N TRP A 191 -0.37 6.79 -8.33
CA TRP A 191 -0.22 5.33 -8.42
C TRP A 191 -1.51 4.66 -8.87
N ARG A 192 -2.62 5.39 -8.80
CA ARG A 192 -3.97 4.96 -9.17
C ARG A 192 -4.37 5.39 -10.56
N ARG A 193 -3.52 6.08 -11.33
CA ARG A 193 -3.81 6.50 -12.71
C ARG A 193 -3.47 5.44 -13.74
#